data_AF-A0A960MV91-F1
#
_entry.id   AF-A0A960MV91-F1
#
_cell.length_a   1.000
_cell.length_b   1.000
_cell.length_c   1.000
_cell.angle_alpha   90.00
_cell.angle_beta   90.00
_cell.angle_gamma   90.00
#
_symmetry.space_group_name_H-M   'P 1'
#
loop_
_entity.id
_entity.type
_entity.pdbx_description
1 polymer ?
#
loop_
_entity_poly.entity_id
_entity_poly.type
_entity_poly.pdbx_seq_one_letter_code
_entity_poly.pdbx_strand_id
1 'polypeptide(L)'
;MTSAFQHQIEKAAVLLEALPYLQQFRGQTFLIKIGGSAMDDPGLVRRLLRDVVFLEVAGINPVLVHGGGKAISAAMKQAGLETEF
;
A
#
# COMPACT_ATOMS: atom_id res chain seq x y z
N MET A 1 -19.53 -24.10 -21.29
CA MET A 1 -18.66 -23.97 -20.11
C MET A 1 -19.18 -22.80 -19.29
N THR A 2 -19.55 -23.02 -18.03
CA THR A 2 -20.24 -22.05 -17.17
C THR A 2 -19.38 -20.79 -16.96
N SER A 3 -20.00 -19.60 -16.92
CA SER A 3 -19.29 -18.30 -16.84
C SER A 3 -18.32 -18.18 -15.66
N ALA A 4 -18.53 -18.94 -14.58
CA ALA A 4 -17.61 -19.01 -13.46
C ALA A 4 -16.21 -19.49 -13.87
N PHE A 5 -16.11 -20.56 -14.67
CA PHE A 5 -14.84 -21.09 -15.20
C PHE A 5 -14.14 -20.09 -16.09
N GLN A 6 -14.90 -19.35 -16.90
CA GLN A 6 -14.36 -18.29 -17.76
C GLN A 6 -13.73 -17.16 -16.92
N HIS A 7 -14.39 -16.69 -15.87
CA HIS A 7 -13.85 -15.65 -14.97
C HIS A 7 -12.56 -16.08 -14.26
N GLN A 8 -12.46 -17.35 -13.88
CA GLN A 8 -11.25 -17.88 -13.24
C GLN A 8 -10.08 -17.99 -14.21
N ILE A 9 -10.34 -18.37 -15.47
CA ILE A 9 -9.35 -18.37 -16.55
C ILE A 9 -8.84 -16.95 -16.82
N GLU A 10 -9.73 -15.97 -16.89
CA GLU A 10 -9.37 -14.56 -17.10
C GLU A 10 -8.48 -14.04 -15.97
N LYS A 11 -8.80 -14.34 -14.71
CA LYS A 11 -7.93 -13.99 -13.57
C LYS A 11 -6.55 -14.65 -13.66
N ALA A 12 -6.49 -15.91 -14.07
CA ALA A 12 -5.21 -16.61 -14.24
C ALA A 12 -4.37 -15.98 -15.36
N ALA A 13 -4.99 -15.60 -16.48
CA ALA A 13 -4.31 -14.89 -17.57
C ALA A 13 -3.68 -13.58 -17.10
N VAL A 14 -4.41 -12.76 -16.33
CA VAL A 14 -3.88 -11.51 -15.75
C VAL A 14 -2.66 -11.77 -14.85
N LEU A 15 -2.67 -12.83 -14.05
CA LEU A 15 -1.53 -13.18 -13.20
C LEU A 15 -0.31 -13.64 -14.01
N LEU A 16 -0.53 -14.35 -15.14
CA LEU A 16 0.55 -14.74 -16.05
C LEU A 16 1.17 -13.54 -16.75
N GLU A 17 0.35 -12.57 -17.18
CA GLU A 17 0.83 -11.31 -17.76
C GLU A 17 1.63 -10.46 -16.76
N ALA A 18 1.30 -10.55 -15.46
CA ALA A 18 2.04 -9.87 -14.40
C ALA A 18 3.39 -10.54 -14.05
N LEU A 19 3.58 -11.82 -14.42
CA LEU A 19 4.73 -12.63 -14.01
C LEU A 19 6.11 -11.98 -14.32
N PRO A 20 6.34 -11.37 -15.51
CA PRO A 20 7.62 -10.73 -15.80
C PRO A 20 7.97 -9.61 -14.83
N TYR A 21 6.99 -8.83 -14.39
CA TYR A 21 7.18 -7.76 -13.40
C TYR A 21 7.54 -8.32 -12.03
N LEU A 22 6.84 -9.38 -11.59
CA LEU A 22 7.13 -10.03 -10.32
C LEU A 22 8.55 -10.62 -10.29
N GLN A 23 9.00 -11.20 -11.40
CA GLN A 23 10.36 -11.72 -11.54
C GLN A 23 11.40 -10.59 -11.55
N GLN A 24 11.14 -9.50 -12.28
CA GLN A 24 12.05 -8.36 -12.39
C GLN A 24 12.33 -7.71 -11.04
N PHE A 25 11.32 -7.60 -10.17
CA PHE A 25 11.44 -6.90 -8.88
C PHE A 25 11.66 -7.83 -7.70
N ARG A 26 11.75 -9.14 -7.90
CA ARG A 26 12.04 -10.08 -6.82
C ARG A 26 13.37 -9.73 -6.15
N GLY A 27 13.37 -9.66 -4.83
CA GLY A 27 14.50 -9.28 -3.98
C GLY A 27 14.77 -7.78 -3.91
N GLN A 28 14.09 -6.95 -4.72
CA GLN A 28 14.29 -5.50 -4.73
C GLN A 28 13.60 -4.84 -3.54
N THR A 29 14.16 -3.72 -3.08
CA THR A 29 13.59 -2.92 -1.99
C THR A 29 12.74 -1.78 -2.53
N PHE A 30 11.49 -1.71 -2.09
CA PHE A 30 10.54 -0.66 -2.49
C PHE A 30 10.25 0.25 -1.31
N LEU A 31 10.75 1.49 -1.33
CA LEU A 31 10.37 2.50 -0.34
C LEU A 31 9.05 3.16 -0.72
N ILE A 32 8.04 2.98 0.11
CA ILE A 32 6.67 3.42 -0.12
C ILE A 32 6.33 4.49 0.91
N LYS A 33 6.22 5.74 0.47
CA LYS A 33 5.80 6.85 1.32
C LYS A 33 4.29 6.99 1.34
N ILE A 34 3.69 6.88 2.51
CA ILE A 34 2.27 7.08 2.76
C ILE A 34 2.03 8.55 3.14
N GLY A 35 1.21 9.23 2.36
CA GLY A 35 0.79 10.61 2.64
C GLY A 35 -0.14 10.72 3.84
N GLY A 36 -0.12 11.87 4.51
CA GLY A 36 -1.00 12.14 5.66
C GLY A 36 -2.49 12.00 5.34
N SER A 37 -2.92 12.46 4.16
CA SER A 37 -4.31 12.34 3.69
C SER A 37 -4.79 10.90 3.51
N ALA A 38 -3.87 9.99 3.14
CA ALA A 38 -4.21 8.58 2.99
C ALA A 38 -4.43 7.88 4.34
N MET A 39 -3.91 8.44 5.43
CA MET A 39 -4.05 7.88 6.79
C MET A 39 -5.37 8.26 7.46
N ASP A 40 -6.11 9.24 6.94
CA ASP A 40 -7.38 9.68 7.53
C ASP A 40 -8.56 8.75 7.19
N ASP A 41 -8.44 7.92 6.15
CA ASP A 41 -9.44 6.91 5.77
C ASP A 41 -8.94 5.51 6.14
N PRO A 42 -9.47 4.90 7.23
CA PRO A 42 -9.09 3.55 7.64
C PRO A 42 -9.30 2.48 6.57
N GLY A 43 -10.30 2.65 5.69
CA GLY A 43 -10.57 1.75 4.59
C GLY A 43 -9.49 1.81 3.52
N LEU A 44 -9.00 3.02 3.21
CA LEU A 44 -7.87 3.22 2.31
C LEU A 44 -6.57 2.65 2.88
N VAL A 45 -6.30 2.91 4.16
CA VAL A 45 -5.14 2.35 4.87
C VAL A 45 -5.15 0.82 4.79
N ARG A 46 -6.30 0.19 5.06
CA ARG A 46 -6.42 -1.27 5.00
C ARG A 46 -6.14 -1.84 3.60
N ARG A 47 -6.63 -1.17 2.55
CA ARG A 47 -6.35 -1.60 1.16
C ARG A 47 -4.87 -1.45 0.83
N LEU A 48 -4.25 -0.32 1.17
CA LEU A 48 -2.83 -0.08 0.96
C LEU A 48 -1.97 -1.12 1.68
N LEU A 49 -2.27 -1.43 2.94
CA LEU A 49 -1.54 -2.44 3.70
C LEU A 49 -1.68 -3.85 3.11
N ARG A 50 -2.86 -4.19 2.54
CA ARG A 50 -3.03 -5.45 1.81
C ARG A 50 -2.13 -5.51 0.58
N ASP A 51 -2.01 -4.39 -0.15
CA ASP A 51 -1.17 -4.33 -1.34
C ASP A 51 0.33 -4.42 -0.96
N VAL A 52 0.73 -3.86 0.18
CA VAL A 52 2.09 -4.04 0.74
C VAL A 52 2.37 -5.50 1.07
N VAL A 53 1.42 -6.20 1.71
CA VAL A 53 1.56 -7.64 1.97
C VAL A 53 1.65 -8.43 0.66
N PHE A 54 0.90 -8.05 -0.37
CA PHE A 54 1.02 -8.69 -1.68
C PHE A 54 2.43 -8.52 -2.27
N LEU A 55 3.05 -7.35 -2.16
CA LEU A 55 4.43 -7.13 -2.60
C LEU A 55 5.41 -8.03 -1.86
N GLU A 56 5.26 -8.16 -0.54
CA GLU A 56 6.09 -9.06 0.28
C GLU A 56 5.96 -10.51 -0.16
N VAL A 57 4.72 -11.00 -0.33
CA VAL A 57 4.44 -12.37 -0.81
C VAL A 57 4.96 -12.60 -2.22
N ALA A 58 5.00 -11.56 -3.07
CA ALA A 58 5.58 -11.62 -4.39
C ALA A 58 7.12 -11.67 -4.39
N GLY A 59 7.76 -11.52 -3.23
CA GLY A 59 9.19 -11.55 -3.03
C GLY A 59 9.87 -10.18 -3.19
N ILE A 60 9.11 -9.09 -3.14
CA ILE A 60 9.63 -7.71 -3.06
C ILE A 60 9.81 -7.37 -1.58
N ASN A 61 10.79 -6.54 -1.24
CA ASN A 61 11.05 -6.09 0.13
C ASN A 61 10.46 -4.67 0.36
N PRO A 62 9.18 -4.53 0.76
CA PRO A 62 8.58 -3.21 0.96
C PRO A 62 9.09 -2.55 2.26
N VAL A 63 9.39 -1.26 2.18
CA VAL A 63 9.70 -0.38 3.33
C VAL A 63 8.68 0.74 3.35
N LEU A 64 7.83 0.75 4.37
CA LEU A 64 6.82 1.81 4.53
C LEU A 64 7.40 2.99 5.32
N VAL A 65 7.16 4.20 4.82
CA VAL A 65 7.44 5.46 5.51
C VAL A 65 6.16 6.26 5.60
N HIS A 66 5.80 6.79 6.77
CA HIS A 66 4.63 7.64 6.93
C HIS A 66 4.96 8.93 7.67
N GLY A 67 4.16 9.97 7.42
CA GLY A 67 4.22 11.21 8.19
C GLY A 67 3.39 11.15 9.47
N GLY A 68 3.25 12.28 10.13
CA GLY A 68 2.37 12.41 11.31
C GLY A 68 1.81 13.81 11.52
N GLY A 69 1.95 14.71 10.53
CA GLY A 69 1.72 16.15 10.69
C GLY A 69 0.38 16.49 11.33
N LYS A 70 -0.72 15.88 10.88
CA LYS A 70 -2.06 16.11 11.46
C LYS A 70 -2.16 15.73 12.93
N ALA A 71 -1.62 14.57 13.30
CA ALA A 71 -1.60 14.10 14.69
C ALA A 71 -0.72 15.00 15.56
N ILE A 72 0.43 15.42 15.04
CA ILE A 72 1.34 16.36 15.72
C ILE A 72 0.66 17.70 15.95
N SER A 73 0.09 18.32 14.90
CA SER A 73 -0.62 19.60 15.02
C SER A 73 -1.80 19.53 15.98
N ALA A 74 -2.55 18.42 15.98
CA ALA A 74 -3.65 18.20 16.92
C ALA A 74 -3.16 18.13 18.37
N ALA A 75 -2.08 17.39 18.63
CA ALA A 75 -1.48 17.30 19.97
C ALA A 75 -0.91 18.65 20.44
N MET A 76 -0.23 19.40 19.57
CA MET A 76 0.29 20.74 19.88
C MET A 76 -0.82 21.72 20.24
N LYS A 77 -1.91 21.72 19.47
CA LYS A 77 -3.10 22.54 19.78
C LYS A 77 -3.70 22.20 21.14
N GLN A 78 -3.78 20.91 21.49
CA GLN A 78 -4.26 20.48 22.81
C GLN A 78 -3.33 20.92 23.95
N ALA A 79 -2.03 21.01 23.69
CA ALA A 79 -1.02 21.50 24.63
C ALA A 79 -0.90 23.04 24.69
N GLY A 80 -1.67 23.78 23.87
CA GLY A 80 -1.58 25.24 23.79
C GLY A 80 -0.30 25.76 23.12
N LEU A 81 0.37 24.93 22.32
CA LEU A 81 1.59 25.28 21.59
C LEU A 81 1.24 25.82 20.21
N GLU A 82 1.85 26.93 19.82
CA GLU A 82 1.78 27.43 18.45
C GLU A 82 2.70 26.61 17.54
N THR A 83 2.22 26.31 16.34
CA THR A 83 2.98 25.63 15.29
C THR A 83 3.63 26.62 14.36
N GLU A 84 4.95 26.50 14.16
CA GLU A 84 5.72 27.16 13.11
C GLU A 84 6.26 26.09 12.16
N PHE A 85 6.05 26.25 10.85
CA PHE A 85 6.38 25.26 9.82
C PHE A 85 7.06 25.91 8.62
#